data_AF-A0A3R6ZZC7-F1
#
_entry.id   AF-A0A3R6ZZC7-F1
#
_cell.length_a   1.000
_cell.length_b   1.000
_cell.length_c   1.000
_cell.angle_alpha   90.00
_cell.angle_beta   90.00
_cell.angle_gamma   90.00
#
_symmetry.space_group_name_H-M   'P 1'
#
loop_
_entity.id
_entity.type
_entity.pdbx_description
1 polymer ?
#
loop_
_entity_poly.entity_id
_entity_poly.type
_entity_poly.pdbx_seq_one_letter_code
_entity_poly.pdbx_strand_id
1 'polypeptide(L)'
;MADTSTPAATTAAAAATPTPADVPIASSGPSIPAAPPVAASSVLNLHSPLTVGPSLTLANRIFLAPLTRCRATATHVPTDLMTEYYTQRASAGLIITECTLIAPLTSAFGTEPGIFTPDQVDSWKRITDAVHAKGGKIFMQIWHAGRAAHPAFNDGAGTIGASPHAIDGEVHTATGKQPHAVPQEIALADIPHIVALYSAAATAAVAKAGFDGVEIHAANGYLIDQFLRDGSNKRTDGYGGSLENRTKFLSDVLEAVTKAVGAEKVGVRFSPLNSYNSMADSNPEALSEQLAKISQHFNLAYVHVMRADFFQAQKGDIVPIFRQHFKNVLIVNMGYTKDEGNDVIAKGLADAVAFGTTFLANPDLPARFEKGAELNAPDPATFYAGGPKGYTDYPALS
;
A
#
# COMPACT_ATOMS: atom_id res chain seq x y z
N MET A 1 64.54 15.06 -25.22
CA MET A 1 63.25 15.76 -25.42
C MET A 1 62.45 14.92 -26.40
N ALA A 2 61.30 14.32 -26.10
CA ALA A 2 60.43 14.39 -24.94
C ALA A 2 59.81 13.00 -24.70
N ASP A 3 59.46 12.76 -23.45
CA ASP A 3 58.86 11.55 -22.88
C ASP A 3 57.51 11.92 -22.25
N THR A 4 56.59 10.95 -22.17
CA THR A 4 55.32 10.89 -21.40
C THR A 4 54.22 11.89 -21.81
N SER A 5 52.92 11.66 -21.68
CA SER A 5 52.09 10.60 -21.11
C SER A 5 50.63 10.84 -21.55
N THR A 6 49.85 9.77 -21.70
CA THR A 6 48.39 9.81 -21.88
C THR A 6 47.71 9.97 -20.51
N PRO A 7 46.74 10.89 -20.32
CA PRO A 7 45.97 10.91 -19.09
C PRO A 7 44.79 9.92 -19.17
N ALA A 8 44.75 9.02 -18.20
CA ALA A 8 43.58 8.19 -17.87
C ALA A 8 42.48 9.08 -17.27
N ALA A 9 41.29 9.05 -17.86
CA ALA A 9 40.09 9.61 -17.25
C ALA A 9 39.37 8.50 -16.47
N THR A 10 39.43 8.64 -15.16
CA THR A 10 38.74 7.86 -14.14
C THR A 10 37.23 7.84 -14.36
N THR A 11 36.68 6.66 -14.58
CA THR A 11 35.24 6.38 -14.45
C THR A 11 34.85 6.50 -12.98
N ALA A 12 34.19 7.59 -12.62
CA ALA A 12 33.47 7.68 -11.36
C ALA A 12 32.31 6.67 -11.40
N ALA A 13 32.40 5.62 -10.60
CA ALA A 13 31.29 4.72 -10.36
C ALA A 13 30.12 5.52 -9.76
N ALA A 14 29.05 5.71 -10.52
CA ALA A 14 27.81 6.23 -10.00
C ALA A 14 27.27 5.21 -8.98
N ALA A 15 27.22 5.61 -7.71
CA ALA A 15 26.66 4.80 -6.64
C ALA A 15 25.19 4.50 -6.96
N ALA A 16 24.82 3.22 -6.92
CA ALA A 16 23.46 2.77 -7.13
C ALA A 16 22.52 3.36 -6.08
N THR A 17 21.36 3.85 -6.52
CA THR A 17 20.22 4.15 -5.66
C THR A 17 19.72 2.84 -5.03
N PRO A 18 19.65 2.74 -3.69
CA PRO A 18 19.20 1.52 -3.02
C PRO A 18 17.73 1.24 -3.30
N THR A 19 17.39 -0.04 -3.50
CA THR A 19 15.98 -0.46 -3.52
C THR A 19 15.42 -0.45 -2.08
N PRO A 20 14.09 -0.41 -1.86
CA PRO A 20 13.52 -0.52 -0.52
C PRO A 20 13.93 -1.79 0.25
N ALA A 21 14.49 -2.80 -0.43
CA ALA A 21 15.07 -3.99 0.18
C ALA A 21 16.48 -3.77 0.77
N ASP A 22 17.15 -2.68 0.42
CA ASP A 22 18.56 -2.42 0.75
C ASP A 22 18.75 -1.41 1.92
N VAL A 23 17.67 -0.92 2.53
CA VAL A 23 17.74 0.00 3.67
C VAL A 23 17.62 -0.78 4.97
N PRO A 24 18.68 -0.90 5.79
CA PRO A 24 18.55 -1.49 7.13
C PRO A 24 17.61 -0.63 7.97
N ILE A 25 16.52 -1.23 8.45
CA ILE A 25 15.63 -0.59 9.43
C ILE A 25 16.41 -0.48 10.74
N ALA A 26 16.89 0.72 11.06
CA ALA A 26 17.58 0.98 12.31
C ALA A 26 16.63 0.73 13.50
N SER A 27 16.97 -0.25 14.33
CA SER A 27 16.26 -0.58 15.57
C SER A 27 16.73 0.30 16.72
N SER A 28 16.39 1.59 16.72
CA SER A 28 16.47 2.43 17.93
C SER A 28 15.80 3.79 17.74
N GLY A 29 14.49 3.84 17.99
CA GLY A 29 13.82 5.09 18.34
C GLY A 29 14.20 5.53 19.77
N PRO A 30 14.03 6.82 20.13
CA PRO A 30 14.29 7.31 21.48
C PRO A 30 13.41 6.60 22.50
N SER A 31 14.00 6.17 23.62
CA SER A 31 13.32 5.49 24.73
C SER A 31 12.34 6.43 25.43
N ILE A 32 11.05 6.08 25.43
CA ILE A 32 10.00 6.76 26.21
C ILE A 32 10.02 6.22 27.64
N PRO A 33 9.96 7.07 28.70
CA PRO A 33 9.96 6.60 30.09
C PRO A 33 8.70 5.77 30.41
N ALA A 34 8.89 4.68 31.14
CA ALA A 34 7.82 3.76 31.53
C ALA A 34 6.84 4.42 32.52
N ALA A 35 5.54 4.40 32.19
CA ALA A 35 4.46 4.81 33.09
C ALA A 35 4.12 3.68 34.10
N PRO A 36 3.68 4.03 35.32
CA PRO A 36 3.34 3.04 36.35
C PRO A 36 2.08 2.23 35.96
N PRO A 37 1.96 0.98 36.45
CA PRO A 37 0.87 0.09 36.07
C PRO A 37 -0.47 0.57 36.67
N VAL A 38 -1.45 0.82 35.80
CA VAL A 38 -2.83 1.09 36.17
C VAL A 38 -3.63 -0.22 36.13
N ALA A 39 -4.44 -0.47 37.16
CA ALA A 39 -5.22 -1.69 37.33
C ALA A 39 -6.26 -1.92 36.20
N ALA A 40 -6.50 -3.20 35.90
CA ALA A 40 -7.25 -3.69 34.74
C ALA A 40 -8.76 -3.37 34.78
N SER A 41 -9.15 -2.28 34.11
CA SER A 41 -10.26 -2.35 33.14
C SER A 41 -9.69 -3.01 31.88
N SER A 42 -10.42 -3.86 31.15
CA SER A 42 -9.84 -4.60 30.01
C SER A 42 -9.41 -3.63 28.90
N VAL A 43 -8.15 -3.22 28.94
CA VAL A 43 -7.55 -2.29 27.99
C VAL A 43 -7.54 -2.97 26.61
N LEU A 44 -8.13 -2.31 25.61
CA LEU A 44 -8.08 -2.78 24.23
C LEU A 44 -6.63 -2.99 23.80
N ASN A 45 -6.36 -4.09 23.09
CA ASN A 45 -5.04 -4.48 22.62
C ASN A 45 -5.13 -5.15 21.24
N LEU A 46 -4.00 -5.58 20.68
CA LEU A 46 -3.94 -6.20 19.35
C LEU A 46 -4.84 -7.43 19.17
N HIS A 47 -5.16 -8.17 20.24
CA HIS A 47 -6.00 -9.38 20.20
C HIS A 47 -7.48 -9.09 20.47
N SER A 48 -7.82 -7.84 20.83
CA SER A 48 -9.21 -7.46 21.02
C SER A 48 -9.93 -7.42 19.68
N PRO A 49 -11.19 -7.88 19.59
CA PRO A 49 -11.96 -7.79 18.35
C PRO A 49 -12.19 -6.33 17.93
N LEU A 50 -12.50 -6.15 16.65
CA LEU A 50 -12.77 -4.84 16.05
C LEU A 50 -13.91 -4.96 15.05
N THR A 51 -14.87 -4.04 15.09
CA THR A 51 -15.88 -3.91 14.04
C THR A 51 -15.48 -2.83 13.06
N VAL A 52 -15.42 -3.16 11.78
CA VAL A 52 -15.21 -2.24 10.65
C VAL A 52 -16.54 -2.00 9.95
N GLY A 53 -16.86 -0.75 9.65
CA GLY A 53 -18.18 -0.38 9.14
C GLY A 53 -19.31 -0.76 10.11
N PRO A 54 -20.53 -1.03 9.62
CA PRO A 54 -21.69 -1.31 10.48
C PRO A 54 -21.70 -2.74 11.04
N SER A 55 -21.01 -3.70 10.40
CA SER A 55 -21.22 -5.12 10.73
C SER A 55 -20.03 -6.06 10.49
N LEU A 56 -18.90 -5.59 9.94
CA LEU A 56 -17.77 -6.48 9.69
C LEU A 56 -16.94 -6.66 10.97
N THR A 57 -17.26 -7.67 11.77
CA THR A 57 -16.50 -8.01 12.96
C THR A 57 -15.25 -8.82 12.59
N LEU A 58 -14.11 -8.33 13.02
CA LEU A 58 -12.79 -8.91 12.86
C LEU A 58 -12.33 -9.53 14.19
N ALA A 59 -11.63 -10.65 14.10
CA ALA A 59 -11.21 -11.43 15.27
C ALA A 59 -10.14 -10.72 16.13
N ASN A 60 -9.33 -9.86 15.51
CA ASN A 60 -8.24 -9.13 16.16
C ASN A 60 -7.91 -7.85 15.37
N ARG A 61 -6.93 -7.08 15.86
CA ARG A 61 -6.47 -5.79 15.32
C ARG A 61 -5.09 -5.88 14.64
N ILE A 62 -4.68 -7.10 14.26
CA ILE A 62 -3.41 -7.41 13.60
C ILE A 62 -3.71 -7.68 12.12
N PHE A 63 -3.48 -6.70 11.26
CA PHE A 63 -3.83 -6.80 9.85
C PHE A 63 -2.61 -7.16 9.00
N LEU A 64 -2.83 -7.90 7.92
CA LEU A 64 -1.83 -8.08 6.88
C LEU A 64 -1.85 -6.83 5.98
N ALA A 65 -0.74 -6.09 5.98
CA ALA A 65 -0.57 -4.95 5.11
C ALA A 65 -0.52 -5.38 3.63
N PRO A 66 -0.89 -4.49 2.68
CA PRO A 66 -0.75 -4.74 1.25
C PRO A 66 0.73 -4.84 0.87
N LEU A 67 1.11 -5.97 0.28
CA LEU A 67 2.50 -6.29 -0.07
C LEU A 67 2.55 -6.86 -1.48
N THR A 68 3.11 -6.14 -2.46
CA THR A 68 3.29 -6.66 -3.82
C THR A 68 4.27 -7.81 -3.86
N ARG A 69 3.88 -8.95 -4.47
CA ARG A 69 4.69 -10.17 -4.47
C ARG A 69 5.02 -10.71 -5.87
N CYS A 70 4.50 -10.14 -6.95
CA CYS A 70 4.92 -10.48 -8.32
C CYS A 70 4.78 -11.99 -8.65
N ARG A 71 3.66 -12.60 -8.24
CA ARG A 71 3.39 -14.05 -8.39
C ARG A 71 2.11 -14.36 -9.15
N ALA A 72 1.54 -13.35 -9.80
CA ALA A 72 0.55 -13.57 -10.84
C ALA A 72 1.22 -14.07 -12.12
N THR A 73 0.43 -14.53 -13.08
CA THR A 73 0.93 -14.85 -14.42
C THR A 73 1.44 -13.60 -15.14
N ALA A 74 2.11 -13.78 -16.29
CA ALA A 74 2.48 -12.68 -17.18
C ALA A 74 1.27 -11.90 -17.74
N THR A 75 0.06 -12.45 -17.64
CA THR A 75 -1.21 -11.80 -17.99
C THR A 75 -1.97 -11.28 -16.76
N HIS A 76 -1.26 -11.14 -15.63
CA HIS A 76 -1.78 -10.62 -14.36
C HIS A 76 -2.91 -11.45 -13.74
N VAL A 77 -3.00 -12.75 -14.06
CA VAL A 77 -3.98 -13.67 -13.46
C VAL A 77 -3.42 -14.25 -12.16
N PRO A 78 -4.17 -14.17 -11.03
CA PRO A 78 -3.75 -14.81 -9.78
C PRO A 78 -3.54 -16.32 -9.92
N THR A 79 -2.57 -16.86 -9.18
CA THR A 79 -2.18 -18.28 -9.26
C THR A 79 -2.66 -19.09 -8.04
N ASP A 80 -2.64 -20.41 -8.14
CA ASP A 80 -2.95 -21.31 -7.00
C ASP A 80 -1.98 -21.08 -5.83
N LEU A 81 -0.74 -20.71 -6.12
CA LEU A 81 0.24 -20.35 -5.11
C LEU A 81 -0.20 -19.11 -4.30
N MET A 82 -0.84 -18.13 -4.94
CA MET A 82 -1.41 -16.98 -4.24
C MET A 82 -2.60 -17.39 -3.36
N THR A 83 -3.39 -18.38 -3.78
CA THR A 83 -4.46 -18.97 -2.95
C THR A 83 -3.90 -19.54 -1.66
N GLU A 84 -2.84 -20.36 -1.75
CA GLU A 84 -2.15 -20.88 -0.57
C GLU A 84 -1.62 -19.75 0.33
N TYR A 85 -0.94 -18.75 -0.24
CA TYR A 85 -0.35 -17.64 0.51
C TYR A 85 -1.36 -16.87 1.37
N TYR A 86 -2.49 -16.48 0.79
CA TYR A 86 -3.53 -15.75 1.54
C TYR A 86 -4.24 -16.67 2.53
N THR A 87 -4.49 -17.94 2.17
CA THR A 87 -5.12 -18.92 3.07
C THR A 87 -4.27 -19.16 4.33
N GLN A 88 -2.95 -19.26 4.19
CA GLN A 88 -2.03 -19.38 5.33
C GLN A 88 -2.14 -18.21 6.31
N ARG A 89 -2.53 -17.03 5.84
CA ARG A 89 -2.61 -15.78 6.61
C ARG A 89 -4.03 -15.40 7.04
N ALA A 90 -5.00 -16.29 6.86
CA ALA A 90 -6.41 -16.05 7.19
C ALA A 90 -6.68 -15.78 8.69
N SER A 91 -5.69 -15.98 9.56
CA SER A 91 -5.77 -15.61 10.98
C SER A 91 -5.62 -14.10 11.24
N ALA A 92 -5.16 -13.33 10.26
CA ALA A 92 -5.15 -11.87 10.33
C ALA A 92 -6.56 -11.35 10.64
N GLY A 93 -6.64 -10.28 11.44
CA GLY A 93 -7.91 -9.59 11.66
C GLY A 93 -8.54 -9.16 10.34
N LEU A 94 -7.71 -8.60 9.46
CA LEU A 94 -8.05 -8.30 8.07
C LEU A 94 -6.83 -8.53 7.18
N ILE A 95 -7.03 -9.17 6.03
CA ILE A 95 -6.06 -9.20 4.94
C ILE A 95 -6.36 -8.04 3.98
N ILE A 96 -5.34 -7.27 3.64
CA ILE A 96 -5.39 -6.37 2.50
C ILE A 96 -4.46 -6.95 1.44
N THR A 97 -4.98 -7.23 0.25
CA THR A 97 -4.20 -7.88 -0.82
C THR A 97 -3.00 -7.03 -1.23
N GLU A 98 -2.09 -7.65 -1.97
CA GLU A 98 -1.18 -6.91 -2.83
C GLU A 98 -1.90 -5.94 -3.77
N CYS A 99 -1.16 -4.96 -4.28
CA CYS A 99 -1.70 -3.99 -5.23
C CYS A 99 -2.24 -4.72 -6.47
N THR A 100 -3.48 -4.40 -6.83
CA THR A 100 -4.19 -5.08 -7.92
C THR A 100 -4.60 -4.07 -8.98
N LEU A 101 -4.11 -4.28 -10.21
CA LEU A 101 -4.31 -3.39 -11.35
C LEU A 101 -5.80 -3.26 -11.69
N ILE A 102 -6.26 -2.02 -11.84
CA ILE A 102 -7.63 -1.70 -12.29
C ILE A 102 -7.77 -1.65 -13.83
N ALA A 103 -6.64 -1.63 -14.55
CA ALA A 103 -6.61 -1.45 -15.99
C ALA A 103 -5.43 -2.20 -16.63
N PRO A 104 -5.59 -2.70 -17.87
CA PRO A 104 -4.49 -3.31 -18.61
C PRO A 104 -3.40 -2.28 -18.93
N LEU A 105 -2.17 -2.75 -19.18
CA LEU A 105 -1.04 -1.92 -19.64
C LEU A 105 -0.66 -0.78 -18.66
N THR A 106 -0.90 -0.97 -17.36
CA THR A 106 -0.54 -0.01 -16.29
C THR A 106 0.39 -0.60 -15.23
N SER A 107 1.06 -1.71 -15.56
CA SER A 107 1.96 -2.44 -14.67
C SER A 107 3.24 -1.67 -14.33
N ALA A 108 3.65 -1.76 -13.06
CA ALA A 108 4.97 -1.31 -12.60
C ALA A 108 5.88 -2.47 -12.16
N PHE A 109 5.36 -3.69 -12.03
CA PHE A 109 6.10 -4.84 -11.50
C PHE A 109 6.16 -6.05 -12.46
N GLY A 110 5.49 -5.99 -13.61
CA GLY A 110 5.40 -7.04 -14.62
C GLY A 110 4.47 -8.21 -14.30
N THR A 111 4.32 -8.59 -13.02
CA THR A 111 3.56 -9.79 -12.60
C THR A 111 2.77 -9.59 -11.31
N GLU A 112 2.40 -8.35 -11.01
CA GLU A 112 1.32 -8.04 -10.08
C GLU A 112 -0.05 -8.47 -10.65
N PRO A 113 -1.05 -8.80 -9.83
CA PRO A 113 -2.36 -9.23 -10.33
C PRO A 113 -3.23 -8.07 -10.84
N GLY A 114 -4.23 -8.39 -11.66
CA GLY A 114 -5.29 -7.48 -12.12
C GLY A 114 -6.70 -7.89 -11.69
N ILE A 115 -7.68 -7.03 -11.93
CA ILE A 115 -9.11 -7.29 -11.68
C ILE A 115 -10.04 -6.72 -12.78
N PHE A 116 -9.60 -6.78 -14.03
CA PHE A 116 -10.32 -6.21 -15.19
C PHE A 116 -10.71 -7.26 -16.26
N THR A 117 -10.31 -8.52 -16.11
CA THR A 117 -10.75 -9.63 -16.97
C THR A 117 -11.56 -10.69 -16.22
N PRO A 118 -12.39 -11.49 -16.91
CA PRO A 118 -13.11 -12.61 -16.29
C PRO A 118 -12.18 -13.62 -15.60
N ASP A 119 -11.09 -14.03 -16.24
CA ASP A 119 -10.14 -15.01 -15.68
C ASP A 119 -9.48 -14.51 -14.38
N GLN A 120 -9.19 -13.20 -14.32
CA GLN A 120 -8.69 -12.56 -13.11
C GLN A 120 -9.73 -12.59 -11.98
N VAL A 121 -10.99 -12.24 -12.29
CA VAL A 121 -12.11 -12.28 -11.33
C VAL A 121 -12.32 -13.69 -10.78
N ASP A 122 -12.38 -14.70 -11.65
CA ASP A 122 -12.60 -16.10 -11.26
C ASP A 122 -11.43 -16.62 -10.41
N SER A 123 -10.20 -16.26 -10.75
CA SER A 123 -9.02 -16.65 -9.99
C SER A 123 -8.97 -15.99 -8.61
N TRP A 124 -9.33 -14.70 -8.52
CA TRP A 124 -9.48 -14.02 -7.24
C TRP A 124 -10.63 -14.60 -6.41
N LYS A 125 -11.73 -15.03 -7.03
CA LYS A 125 -12.82 -15.69 -6.33
C LYS A 125 -12.37 -16.97 -5.62
N ARG A 126 -11.48 -17.77 -6.22
CA ARG A 126 -10.90 -18.95 -5.54
C ARG A 126 -10.12 -18.56 -4.29
N ILE A 127 -9.40 -17.44 -4.34
CA ILE A 127 -8.62 -16.92 -3.21
C ILE A 127 -9.53 -16.47 -2.07
N THR A 128 -10.55 -15.66 -2.37
CA THR A 128 -11.50 -15.18 -1.35
C THR A 128 -12.28 -16.34 -0.75
N ASP A 129 -12.77 -17.29 -1.55
CA ASP A 129 -13.48 -18.48 -1.08
C ASP A 129 -12.59 -19.30 -0.11
N ALA A 130 -11.30 -19.48 -0.43
CA ALA A 130 -10.36 -20.21 0.43
C ALA A 130 -10.05 -19.48 1.76
N VAL A 131 -9.90 -18.15 1.72
CA VAL A 131 -9.72 -17.32 2.92
C VAL A 131 -10.98 -17.37 3.80
N HIS A 132 -12.16 -17.23 3.19
CA HIS A 132 -13.44 -17.28 3.90
C HIS A 132 -13.73 -18.66 4.50
N ALA A 133 -13.31 -19.75 3.85
CA ALA A 133 -13.40 -21.10 4.41
C ALA A 133 -12.58 -21.28 5.70
N LYS A 134 -11.58 -20.43 5.94
CA LYS A 134 -10.81 -20.35 7.20
C LYS A 134 -11.36 -19.31 8.19
N GLY A 135 -12.45 -18.65 7.85
CA GLY A 135 -13.03 -17.56 8.65
C GLY A 135 -12.30 -16.22 8.51
N GLY A 136 -11.32 -16.11 7.60
CA GLY A 136 -10.57 -14.89 7.37
C GLY A 136 -11.40 -13.82 6.66
N LYS A 137 -10.94 -12.57 6.75
CA LYS A 137 -11.52 -11.41 6.07
C LYS A 137 -10.52 -10.77 5.14
N ILE A 138 -10.96 -10.36 3.95
CA ILE A 138 -10.06 -9.90 2.90
C ILE A 138 -10.63 -8.74 2.08
N PHE A 139 -9.82 -7.69 1.95
CA PHE A 139 -10.07 -6.51 1.12
C PHE A 139 -9.08 -6.48 -0.03
N MET A 140 -9.54 -6.12 -1.23
CA MET A 140 -8.66 -5.94 -2.38
C MET A 140 -8.09 -4.51 -2.40
N GLN A 141 -6.77 -4.38 -2.49
CA GLN A 141 -6.17 -3.07 -2.77
C GLN A 141 -6.23 -2.75 -4.27
N ILE A 142 -7.18 -1.91 -4.69
CA ILE A 142 -7.32 -1.46 -6.07
C ILE A 142 -6.34 -0.33 -6.39
N TRP A 143 -5.63 -0.47 -7.51
CA TRP A 143 -4.40 0.27 -7.75
C TRP A 143 -4.18 0.63 -9.22
N HIS A 144 -3.55 1.80 -9.42
CA HIS A 144 -3.05 2.28 -10.70
C HIS A 144 -1.68 2.92 -10.47
N ALA A 145 -0.65 2.44 -11.17
CA ALA A 145 0.74 2.87 -10.94
C ALA A 145 0.99 4.35 -11.30
N GLY A 146 0.25 4.89 -12.27
CA GLY A 146 0.51 6.23 -12.80
C GLY A 146 1.94 6.27 -13.37
N ARG A 147 2.71 7.32 -13.07
CA ARG A 147 4.08 7.48 -13.60
C ARG A 147 5.07 6.38 -13.21
N ALA A 148 4.72 5.50 -12.27
CA ALA A 148 5.54 4.34 -11.93
C ALA A 148 5.39 3.18 -12.94
N ALA A 149 4.34 3.17 -13.78
CA ALA A 149 4.24 2.20 -14.87
C ALA A 149 5.37 2.43 -15.89
N HIS A 150 5.83 1.35 -16.51
CA HIS A 150 6.96 1.40 -17.44
C HIS A 150 6.64 0.65 -18.75
N PRO A 151 6.97 1.19 -19.95
CA PRO A 151 6.67 0.53 -21.23
C PRO A 151 7.20 -0.90 -21.36
N ALA A 152 8.33 -1.20 -20.71
CA ALA A 152 8.92 -2.54 -20.68
C ALA A 152 8.04 -3.63 -20.03
N PHE A 153 7.02 -3.24 -19.24
CA PHE A 153 6.05 -4.16 -18.64
C PHE A 153 4.68 -4.12 -19.32
N ASN A 154 4.49 -3.24 -20.31
CA ASN A 154 3.19 -2.85 -20.82
C ASN A 154 3.14 -2.86 -22.35
N ASP A 155 3.81 -3.81 -23.00
CA ASP A 155 3.83 -3.96 -24.46
C ASP A 155 4.23 -2.68 -25.22
N GLY A 156 5.10 -1.87 -24.62
CA GLY A 156 5.54 -0.59 -25.18
C GLY A 156 4.55 0.57 -24.98
N ALA A 157 3.42 0.36 -24.30
CA ALA A 157 2.47 1.42 -23.98
C ALA A 157 3.12 2.51 -23.11
N GLY A 158 2.78 3.76 -23.41
CA GLY A 158 3.22 4.90 -22.62
C GLY A 158 2.64 4.89 -21.20
N THR A 159 3.29 5.64 -20.31
CA THR A 159 2.82 5.82 -18.94
C THR A 159 2.09 7.16 -18.78
N ILE A 160 1.18 7.26 -17.83
CA ILE A 160 0.36 8.45 -17.56
C ILE A 160 0.55 8.92 -16.13
N GLY A 161 0.34 10.21 -15.87
CA GLY A 161 0.46 10.76 -14.52
C GLY A 161 -0.19 12.13 -14.37
N ALA A 162 -0.09 12.70 -13.17
CA ALA A 162 -0.62 14.02 -12.89
C ALA A 162 0.08 15.12 -13.71
N SER A 163 1.39 14.99 -13.96
CA SER A 163 2.23 15.93 -14.72
C SER A 163 3.39 15.24 -15.43
N PRO A 164 4.01 15.85 -16.46
CA PRO A 164 4.92 15.17 -17.38
C PRO A 164 6.38 15.16 -16.88
N HIS A 165 6.62 14.51 -15.73
CA HIS A 165 7.98 14.28 -15.23
C HIS A 165 8.13 12.90 -14.60
N ALA A 166 9.25 12.27 -14.91
CA ALA A 166 9.60 10.92 -14.46
C ALA A 166 9.92 10.89 -12.95
N ILE A 167 9.93 9.69 -12.40
CA ILE A 167 10.56 9.40 -11.10
C ILE A 167 12.08 9.44 -11.30
N ASP A 168 12.83 9.91 -10.31
CA ASP A 168 14.28 9.92 -10.38
C ASP A 168 14.85 8.49 -10.27
N GLY A 169 15.87 8.19 -11.06
CA GLY A 169 16.55 6.90 -11.03
C GLY A 169 16.02 5.90 -12.05
N GLU A 170 16.07 4.61 -11.70
CA GLU A 170 15.91 3.50 -12.62
C GLU A 170 14.96 2.43 -12.08
N VAL A 171 14.27 1.75 -12.99
CA VAL A 171 13.46 0.56 -12.74
C VAL A 171 14.16 -0.68 -13.28
N HIS A 172 14.05 -1.81 -12.56
CA HIS A 172 14.60 -3.09 -13.02
C HIS A 172 13.64 -3.74 -14.02
N THR A 173 14.06 -3.89 -15.27
CA THR A 173 13.29 -4.58 -16.31
C THR A 173 13.90 -5.93 -16.66
N ALA A 174 13.21 -6.73 -17.49
CA ALA A 174 13.76 -7.97 -18.04
C ALA A 174 15.07 -7.77 -18.86
N THR A 175 15.33 -6.55 -19.32
CA THR A 175 16.53 -6.19 -20.09
C THR A 175 17.58 -5.43 -19.26
N GLY A 176 17.42 -5.39 -17.94
CA GLY A 176 18.28 -4.64 -17.03
C GLY A 176 17.63 -3.37 -16.49
N LYS A 177 18.43 -2.56 -15.78
CA LYS A 177 17.98 -1.26 -15.26
C LYS A 177 17.74 -0.29 -16.41
N GLN A 178 16.60 0.39 -16.39
CA GLN A 178 16.25 1.45 -17.34
C GLN A 178 15.75 2.68 -16.58
N PRO A 179 15.94 3.89 -17.12
CA PRO A 179 15.33 5.09 -16.54
C PRO A 179 13.82 4.97 -16.44
N HIS A 180 13.20 5.57 -15.44
CA HIS A 180 11.76 5.69 -15.43
C HIS A 180 11.26 6.48 -16.65
N ALA A 181 10.13 6.06 -17.21
CA ALA A 181 9.52 6.73 -18.35
C ALA A 181 8.90 8.07 -17.92
N VAL A 182 9.02 9.08 -18.79
CA VAL A 182 8.31 10.35 -18.60
C VAL A 182 6.82 10.09 -18.89
N PRO A 183 5.92 10.34 -17.93
CA PRO A 183 4.50 10.15 -18.15
C PRO A 183 3.92 11.22 -19.07
N GLN A 184 2.89 10.85 -19.82
CA GLN A 184 1.97 11.81 -20.39
C GLN A 184 1.09 12.37 -19.27
N GLU A 185 0.92 13.70 -19.23
CA GLU A 185 -0.06 14.32 -18.36
C GLU A 185 -1.47 13.89 -18.78
N ILE A 186 -2.27 13.38 -17.83
CA ILE A 186 -3.64 12.96 -18.10
C ILE A 186 -4.46 14.16 -18.58
N ALA A 187 -5.12 14.03 -19.73
CA ALA A 187 -5.99 15.08 -20.23
C ALA A 187 -7.23 15.21 -19.33
N LEU A 188 -7.73 16.42 -19.15
CA LEU A 188 -8.90 16.69 -18.31
C LEU A 188 -10.12 15.84 -18.71
N ALA A 189 -10.30 15.60 -20.02
CA ALA A 189 -11.38 14.80 -20.57
C ALA A 189 -11.26 13.29 -20.26
N ASP A 190 -10.07 12.80 -19.91
CA ASP A 190 -9.81 11.37 -19.64
C ASP A 190 -9.98 11.03 -18.15
N ILE A 191 -9.94 12.02 -17.26
CA ILE A 191 -10.10 11.80 -15.81
C ILE A 191 -11.39 11.03 -15.46
N PRO A 192 -12.57 11.37 -16.02
CA PRO A 192 -13.79 10.61 -15.75
C PRO A 192 -13.69 9.13 -16.14
N HIS A 193 -12.97 8.81 -17.21
CA HIS A 193 -12.76 7.42 -17.63
C HIS A 193 -11.91 6.66 -16.59
N ILE A 194 -10.83 7.27 -16.08
CA ILE A 194 -9.98 6.66 -15.05
C ILE A 194 -10.77 6.44 -13.75
N VAL A 195 -11.59 7.40 -13.35
CA VAL A 195 -12.50 7.26 -12.20
C VAL A 195 -13.45 6.08 -12.39
N ALA A 196 -13.99 5.89 -13.59
CA ALA A 196 -14.84 4.74 -13.91
C ALA A 196 -14.10 3.40 -13.81
N LEU A 197 -12.80 3.35 -14.12
CA LEU A 197 -11.98 2.13 -13.95
C LEU A 197 -11.86 1.73 -12.48
N TYR A 198 -11.68 2.69 -11.55
CA TYR A 198 -11.69 2.40 -10.11
C TYR A 198 -13.05 1.85 -9.65
N SER A 199 -14.14 2.44 -10.10
CA SER A 199 -15.50 1.97 -9.78
C SER A 199 -15.78 0.57 -10.32
N ALA A 200 -15.35 0.28 -11.56
CA ALA A 200 -15.48 -1.02 -12.19
C ALA A 200 -14.65 -2.09 -11.45
N ALA A 201 -13.40 -1.78 -11.09
CA ALA A 201 -12.54 -2.67 -10.31
C ALA A 201 -13.13 -2.97 -8.93
N ALA A 202 -13.66 -1.96 -8.23
CA ALA A 202 -14.33 -2.15 -6.95
C ALA A 202 -15.56 -3.06 -7.07
N THR A 203 -16.37 -2.83 -8.11
CA THR A 203 -17.54 -3.68 -8.41
C THR A 203 -17.12 -5.12 -8.70
N ALA A 204 -16.09 -5.32 -9.51
CA ALA A 204 -15.57 -6.65 -9.84
C ALA A 204 -15.05 -7.37 -8.58
N ALA A 205 -14.29 -6.67 -7.73
CA ALA A 205 -13.78 -7.21 -6.48
C ALA A 205 -14.91 -7.66 -5.53
N VAL A 206 -15.83 -6.75 -5.19
CA VAL A 206 -16.85 -7.02 -4.16
C VAL A 206 -17.97 -7.90 -4.69
N ALA A 207 -18.54 -7.57 -5.86
CA ALA A 207 -19.75 -8.24 -6.34
C ALA A 207 -19.49 -9.56 -7.06
N LYS A 208 -18.29 -9.77 -7.62
CA LYS A 208 -17.98 -10.95 -8.45
C LYS A 208 -16.88 -11.81 -7.85
N ALA A 209 -15.78 -11.21 -7.40
CA ALA A 209 -14.67 -11.94 -6.80
C ALA A 209 -14.85 -12.21 -5.30
N GLY A 210 -15.92 -11.74 -4.66
CA GLY A 210 -16.27 -12.11 -3.28
C GLY A 210 -15.44 -11.46 -2.19
N PHE A 211 -14.77 -10.33 -2.45
CA PHE A 211 -14.07 -9.60 -1.38
C PHE A 211 -15.04 -8.98 -0.37
N ASP A 212 -14.63 -8.89 0.90
CA ASP A 212 -15.42 -8.20 1.93
C ASP A 212 -15.45 -6.68 1.70
N GLY A 213 -14.50 -6.14 0.91
CA GLY A 213 -14.42 -4.74 0.52
C GLY A 213 -13.18 -4.42 -0.32
N VAL A 214 -12.90 -3.13 -0.50
CA VAL A 214 -11.72 -2.64 -1.23
C VAL A 214 -10.96 -1.58 -0.43
N GLU A 215 -9.65 -1.55 -0.62
CA GLU A 215 -8.77 -0.44 -0.24
C GLU A 215 -8.36 0.32 -1.51
N ILE A 216 -8.67 1.62 -1.58
CA ILE A 216 -8.14 2.47 -2.64
C ILE A 216 -6.69 2.83 -2.29
N HIS A 217 -5.76 2.53 -3.20
CA HIS A 217 -4.37 2.87 -3.01
C HIS A 217 -4.10 4.34 -3.40
N ALA A 218 -4.05 5.23 -2.41
CA ALA A 218 -3.75 6.66 -2.55
C ALA A 218 -2.43 7.05 -1.85
N ALA A 219 -1.40 6.23 -2.05
CA ALA A 219 -0.13 6.31 -1.33
C ALA A 219 1.05 5.91 -2.23
N ASN A 220 2.26 6.03 -1.70
CA ASN A 220 3.53 5.53 -2.25
C ASN A 220 3.85 6.04 -3.65
N GLY A 221 3.40 7.26 -3.98
CA GLY A 221 3.67 7.91 -5.25
C GLY A 221 3.01 7.26 -6.45
N TYR A 222 1.94 6.51 -6.26
CA TYR A 222 1.10 5.98 -7.34
C TYR A 222 0.01 6.98 -7.73
N LEU A 223 -0.84 6.63 -8.70
CA LEU A 223 -1.60 7.63 -9.46
C LEU A 223 -2.36 8.65 -8.60
N ILE A 224 -3.13 8.21 -7.61
CA ILE A 224 -3.89 9.14 -6.76
C ILE A 224 -2.92 10.02 -5.94
N ASP A 225 -1.89 9.44 -5.33
CA ASP A 225 -0.88 10.18 -4.56
C ASP A 225 -0.12 11.20 -5.43
N GLN A 226 0.09 10.88 -6.73
CA GLN A 226 0.68 11.80 -7.71
C GLN A 226 -0.17 13.06 -7.89
N PHE A 227 -1.51 12.98 -7.79
CA PHE A 227 -2.40 14.14 -7.80
C PHE A 227 -2.38 14.88 -6.46
N LEU A 228 -2.34 14.16 -5.33
CA LEU A 228 -2.46 14.74 -3.99
C LEU A 228 -1.34 15.73 -3.65
N ARG A 229 -0.12 15.48 -4.12
CA ARG A 229 1.10 16.12 -3.62
C ARG A 229 1.73 17.09 -4.61
N ASP A 230 2.11 18.29 -4.16
CA ASP A 230 2.67 19.32 -5.07
C ASP A 230 4.04 18.95 -5.64
N GLY A 231 4.78 18.03 -5.03
CA GLY A 231 6.04 17.55 -5.59
C GLY A 231 5.84 16.97 -6.98
N SER A 232 4.76 16.20 -7.18
CA SER A 232 4.42 15.51 -8.43
C SER A 232 3.30 16.15 -9.24
N ASN A 233 2.41 16.94 -8.63
CA ASN A 233 1.31 17.59 -9.33
C ASN A 233 1.67 19.04 -9.68
N LYS A 234 1.93 19.30 -10.95
CA LYS A 234 2.23 20.63 -11.51
C LYS A 234 1.11 21.15 -12.41
N ARG A 235 -0.08 20.54 -12.36
CA ARG A 235 -1.23 20.96 -13.17
C ARG A 235 -1.69 22.36 -12.78
N THR A 236 -2.26 23.06 -13.75
CA THR A 236 -2.85 24.40 -13.58
C THR A 236 -4.36 24.42 -13.78
N ASP A 237 -4.96 23.26 -14.02
CA ASP A 237 -6.41 23.08 -14.14
C ASP A 237 -7.08 22.78 -12.78
N GLY A 238 -8.36 22.39 -12.81
CA GLY A 238 -9.14 22.08 -11.62
C GLY A 238 -8.66 20.87 -10.80
N TYR A 239 -7.57 20.21 -11.22
CA TYR A 239 -6.95 19.09 -10.53
C TYR A 239 -5.54 19.39 -10.02
N GLY A 240 -5.06 20.64 -10.07
CA GLY A 240 -3.76 21.05 -9.53
C GLY A 240 -3.72 22.45 -8.92
N GLY A 241 -2.53 22.81 -8.41
CA GLY A 241 -2.31 24.08 -7.70
C GLY A 241 -2.76 24.00 -6.24
N SER A 242 -4.00 24.42 -5.95
CA SER A 242 -4.51 24.49 -4.57
C SER A 242 -4.69 23.11 -3.94
N LEU A 243 -4.68 23.04 -2.61
CA LEU A 243 -4.94 21.79 -1.88
C LEU A 243 -6.32 21.20 -2.21
N GLU A 244 -7.33 22.05 -2.40
CA GLU A 244 -8.66 21.64 -2.85
C GLU A 244 -8.61 20.95 -4.22
N ASN A 245 -7.96 21.57 -5.21
CA ASN A 245 -7.88 21.02 -6.56
C ASN A 245 -7.07 19.71 -6.59
N ARG A 246 -5.93 19.66 -5.90
CA ARG A 246 -5.08 18.46 -5.82
C ARG A 246 -5.79 17.26 -5.19
N THR A 247 -6.73 17.51 -4.28
CA THR A 247 -7.54 16.46 -3.64
C THR A 247 -8.81 16.10 -4.41
N LYS A 248 -9.15 16.85 -5.47
CA LYS A 248 -10.36 16.61 -6.26
C LYS A 248 -10.40 15.23 -6.92
N PHE A 249 -9.28 14.75 -7.47
CA PHE A 249 -9.23 13.43 -8.11
C PHE A 249 -9.55 12.30 -7.11
N LEU A 250 -9.03 12.39 -5.88
CA LEU A 250 -9.39 11.46 -4.81
C LEU A 250 -10.89 11.51 -4.52
N SER A 251 -11.48 12.70 -4.37
CA SER A 251 -12.91 12.85 -4.10
C SER A 251 -13.78 12.23 -5.21
N ASP A 252 -13.43 12.44 -6.48
CA ASP A 252 -14.15 11.86 -7.62
C ASP A 252 -14.07 10.32 -7.61
N VAL A 253 -12.90 9.75 -7.29
CA VAL A 253 -12.72 8.29 -7.12
C VAL A 253 -13.55 7.77 -5.94
N LEU A 254 -13.52 8.45 -4.80
CA LEU A 254 -14.29 8.04 -3.61
C LEU A 254 -15.78 8.08 -3.88
N GLU A 255 -16.30 9.12 -4.51
CA GLU A 255 -17.71 9.20 -4.90
C GLU A 255 -18.10 8.01 -5.78
N ALA A 256 -17.33 7.73 -6.83
CA ALA A 256 -17.64 6.66 -7.77
C ALA A 256 -17.54 5.25 -7.14
N VAL A 257 -16.56 5.02 -6.28
CA VAL A 257 -16.35 3.71 -5.62
C VAL A 257 -17.37 3.49 -4.51
N THR A 258 -17.59 4.48 -3.63
CA THR A 258 -18.57 4.37 -2.54
C THR A 258 -20.00 4.21 -3.06
N LYS A 259 -20.35 4.89 -4.18
CA LYS A 259 -21.63 4.67 -4.88
C LYS A 259 -21.78 3.26 -5.42
N ALA A 260 -20.68 2.63 -5.86
CA ALA A 260 -20.72 1.31 -6.48
C ALA A 260 -20.84 0.16 -5.47
N VAL A 261 -20.13 0.25 -4.34
CA VAL A 261 -20.02 -0.88 -3.39
C VAL A 261 -20.48 -0.60 -1.96
N GLY A 262 -20.82 0.65 -1.64
CA GLY A 262 -21.15 1.11 -0.29
C GLY A 262 -19.91 1.59 0.47
N ALA A 263 -19.99 2.75 1.13
CA ALA A 263 -18.86 3.36 1.84
C ALA A 263 -18.32 2.49 2.99
N GLU A 264 -19.16 1.65 3.57
CA GLU A 264 -18.80 0.72 4.62
C GLU A 264 -17.89 -0.43 4.19
N LYS A 265 -17.67 -0.58 2.87
CA LYS A 265 -16.75 -1.55 2.27
C LYS A 265 -15.53 -0.90 1.64
N VAL A 266 -15.34 0.40 1.83
CA VAL A 266 -14.28 1.18 1.21
C VAL A 266 -13.32 1.69 2.28
N GLY A 267 -12.07 1.27 2.18
CA GLY A 267 -10.95 1.89 2.88
C GLY A 267 -10.06 2.67 1.91
N VAL A 268 -9.20 3.54 2.45
CA VAL A 268 -8.19 4.26 1.65
C VAL A 268 -6.86 4.24 2.38
N ARG A 269 -5.77 4.03 1.64
CA ARG A 269 -4.41 4.09 2.16
C ARG A 269 -3.69 5.37 1.75
N PHE A 270 -3.05 6.04 2.70
CA PHE A 270 -2.26 7.27 2.51
C PHE A 270 -0.83 7.13 3.02
N SER A 271 0.09 7.89 2.43
CA SER A 271 1.47 8.02 2.89
C SER A 271 2.01 9.45 2.73
N PRO A 272 1.43 10.46 3.43
CA PRO A 272 1.76 11.87 3.23
C PRO A 272 3.24 12.23 3.38
N LEU A 273 3.97 11.48 4.21
CA LEU A 273 5.40 11.68 4.48
C LEU A 273 6.31 10.81 3.61
N ASN A 274 5.82 9.73 3.00
CA ASN A 274 6.70 8.79 2.31
C ASN A 274 7.27 9.39 1.03
N SER A 275 8.59 9.47 0.91
CA SER A 275 9.27 10.06 -0.25
C SER A 275 9.55 9.07 -1.38
N TYR A 276 9.19 7.79 -1.19
CA TYR A 276 9.22 6.77 -2.24
C TYR A 276 8.56 7.23 -3.54
N ASN A 277 9.12 6.82 -4.68
CA ASN A 277 8.75 7.27 -6.04
C ASN A 277 8.89 8.79 -6.26
N SER A 278 9.96 9.39 -5.73
CA SER A 278 10.28 10.83 -5.84
C SER A 278 9.10 11.72 -5.42
N MET A 279 8.49 11.39 -4.28
CA MET A 279 7.33 12.13 -3.78
C MET A 279 7.73 13.14 -2.70
N ALA A 280 7.19 14.34 -2.81
CA ALA A 280 7.36 15.40 -1.82
C ALA A 280 6.04 16.19 -1.72
N ASP A 281 5.73 16.71 -0.54
CA ASP A 281 4.68 17.71 -0.38
C ASP A 281 5.18 18.88 0.46
N SER A 282 4.85 20.11 0.06
CA SER A 282 5.30 21.30 0.79
C SER A 282 4.64 21.47 2.16
N ASN A 283 3.47 20.86 2.40
CA ASN A 283 2.78 20.89 3.68
C ASN A 283 2.03 19.57 3.97
N PRO A 284 2.76 18.50 4.38
CA PRO A 284 2.16 17.19 4.63
C PRO A 284 1.11 17.19 5.75
N GLU A 285 1.19 18.10 6.72
CA GLU A 285 0.22 18.22 7.82
C GLU A 285 -1.13 18.74 7.32
N ALA A 286 -1.14 19.83 6.56
CA ALA A 286 -2.36 20.37 5.95
C ALA A 286 -2.98 19.38 4.96
N LEU A 287 -2.15 18.68 4.18
CA LEU A 287 -2.61 17.58 3.33
C LEU A 287 -3.27 16.47 4.16
N SER A 288 -2.63 16.03 5.24
CA SER A 288 -3.17 14.98 6.12
C SER A 288 -4.52 15.36 6.73
N GLU A 289 -4.68 16.60 7.18
CA GLU A 289 -5.95 17.13 7.69
C GLU A 289 -7.05 17.07 6.61
N GLN A 290 -6.75 17.54 5.40
CA GLN A 290 -7.71 17.53 4.30
C GLN A 290 -8.11 16.10 3.90
N LEU A 291 -7.15 15.18 3.81
CA LEU A 291 -7.40 13.77 3.50
C LEU A 291 -8.27 13.09 4.55
N ALA A 292 -8.04 13.38 5.83
CA ALA A 292 -8.86 12.87 6.93
C ALA A 292 -10.30 13.42 6.86
N LYS A 293 -10.48 14.72 6.57
CA LYS A 293 -11.80 15.34 6.40
C LYS A 293 -12.57 14.79 5.21
N ILE A 294 -11.91 14.60 4.06
CA ILE A 294 -12.52 13.98 2.87
C ILE A 294 -12.95 12.54 3.21
N SER A 295 -12.07 11.76 3.82
CA SER A 295 -12.38 10.39 4.23
C SER A 295 -13.56 10.32 5.21
N GLN A 296 -13.66 11.29 6.12
CA GLN A 296 -14.77 11.40 7.05
C GLN A 296 -16.08 11.79 6.34
N HIS A 297 -16.02 12.71 5.37
CA HIS A 297 -17.18 13.15 4.59
C HIS A 297 -17.83 11.98 3.84
N PHE A 298 -17.01 11.10 3.23
CA PHE A 298 -17.49 9.89 2.57
C PHE A 298 -17.84 8.76 3.54
N ASN A 299 -17.65 8.94 4.84
CA ASN A 299 -17.93 7.95 5.89
C ASN A 299 -17.30 6.58 5.61
N LEU A 300 -16.03 6.58 5.21
CA LEU A 300 -15.31 5.36 4.81
C LEU A 300 -15.19 4.35 5.94
N ALA A 301 -15.12 3.06 5.58
CA ALA A 301 -14.94 1.96 6.52
C ALA A 301 -13.70 2.16 7.41
N TYR A 302 -12.58 2.55 6.77
CA TYR A 302 -11.34 2.85 7.46
C TYR A 302 -10.44 3.81 6.68
N VAL A 303 -9.47 4.39 7.38
CA VAL A 303 -8.29 5.04 6.79
C VAL A 303 -7.04 4.29 7.24
N HIS A 304 -6.14 4.00 6.31
CA HIS A 304 -4.89 3.30 6.53
C HIS A 304 -3.70 4.23 6.29
N VAL A 305 -2.91 4.52 7.32
CA VAL A 305 -1.85 5.52 7.28
C VAL A 305 -0.47 4.89 7.46
N MET A 306 0.43 5.15 6.52
CA MET A 306 1.86 4.99 6.74
C MET A 306 2.39 6.18 7.52
N ARG A 307 2.85 5.94 8.76
CA ARG A 307 3.16 7.03 9.70
C ARG A 307 4.43 7.82 9.41
N ALA A 308 5.31 7.34 8.52
CA ALA A 308 6.65 7.87 8.35
C ALA A 308 7.14 7.75 6.90
N ASP A 309 8.38 8.20 6.68
CA ASP A 309 9.10 8.13 5.41
C ASP A 309 10.15 7.01 5.41
N PHE A 310 10.21 6.20 4.34
CA PHE A 310 11.21 5.14 4.24
C PHE A 310 12.64 5.70 4.25
N PHE A 311 12.81 6.84 3.58
CA PHE A 311 14.13 7.45 3.39
C PHE A 311 14.40 8.61 4.35
N GLN A 312 13.47 8.88 5.26
CA GLN A 312 13.57 9.96 6.27
C GLN A 312 13.84 11.35 5.67
N ALA A 313 13.48 11.55 4.39
CA ALA A 313 13.61 12.81 3.67
C ALA A 313 12.54 13.82 4.10
N GLN A 314 11.35 13.35 4.49
CA GLN A 314 10.32 14.14 5.13
C GLN A 314 10.04 13.65 6.55
N LYS A 315 9.66 14.58 7.43
CA LYS A 315 9.38 14.34 8.84
C LYS A 315 8.06 15.00 9.21
N GLY A 316 7.38 14.43 10.20
CA GLY A 316 6.13 14.93 10.74
C GLY A 316 5.46 13.87 11.60
N ASP A 317 4.44 14.26 12.37
CA ASP A 317 3.58 13.33 13.10
C ASP A 317 2.13 13.49 12.63
N ILE A 318 1.75 12.67 11.65
CA ILE A 318 0.46 12.78 10.96
C ILE A 318 -0.64 11.94 11.59
N VAL A 319 -0.31 10.94 12.41
CA VAL A 319 -1.31 10.01 12.98
C VAL A 319 -2.31 10.75 13.88
N PRO A 320 -1.88 11.67 14.78
CA PRO A 320 -2.81 12.47 15.57
C PRO A 320 -3.76 13.32 14.71
N ILE A 321 -3.29 13.87 13.59
CA ILE A 321 -4.10 14.66 12.66
C ILE A 321 -5.22 13.79 12.07
N PHE A 322 -4.88 12.61 11.55
CA PHE A 322 -5.89 11.67 11.06
C PHE A 322 -6.88 11.27 12.15
N ARG A 323 -6.40 10.94 13.36
CA ARG A 323 -7.29 10.56 14.46
C ARG A 323 -8.22 11.70 14.90
N GLN A 324 -7.75 12.94 14.85
CA GLN A 324 -8.52 14.13 15.18
C GLN A 324 -9.68 14.35 14.20
N HIS A 325 -9.47 14.11 12.89
CA HIS A 325 -10.44 14.47 11.86
C HIS A 325 -11.23 13.30 11.26
N PHE A 326 -10.75 12.07 11.42
CA PHE A 326 -11.44 10.84 11.02
C PHE A 326 -11.84 10.04 12.26
N LYS A 327 -13.10 9.59 12.36
CA LYS A 327 -13.69 8.96 13.56
C LYS A 327 -14.02 7.49 13.40
N ASN A 328 -14.01 6.96 12.18
CA ASN A 328 -14.15 5.52 11.94
C ASN A 328 -12.79 4.83 12.16
N VAL A 329 -12.61 3.61 11.64
CA VAL A 329 -11.42 2.79 11.95
C VAL A 329 -10.14 3.39 11.38
N LEU A 330 -9.19 3.75 12.25
CA LEU A 330 -7.86 4.20 11.85
C LEU A 330 -6.85 3.05 11.96
N ILE A 331 -6.26 2.68 10.83
CA ILE A 331 -5.22 1.65 10.73
C ILE A 331 -3.87 2.36 10.61
N VAL A 332 -2.92 2.02 11.47
CA VAL A 332 -1.54 2.52 11.38
C VAL A 332 -0.60 1.44 10.86
N ASN A 333 0.41 1.87 10.12
CA ASN A 333 1.40 1.01 9.49
C ASN A 333 2.79 1.64 9.56
N MET A 334 3.82 0.81 9.28
CA MET A 334 5.24 1.15 9.16
C MET A 334 6.03 1.06 10.48
N GLY A 335 6.74 -0.05 10.65
CA GLY A 335 7.73 -0.26 11.73
C GLY A 335 7.14 -0.55 13.11
N TYR A 336 5.84 -0.80 13.23
CA TYR A 336 5.22 -1.15 14.51
C TYR A 336 5.68 -2.52 15.01
N THR A 337 5.97 -2.60 16.31
CA THR A 337 6.16 -3.85 17.04
C THR A 337 4.84 -4.29 17.70
N LYS A 338 4.82 -5.50 18.30
CA LYS A 338 3.69 -5.94 19.14
C LYS A 338 3.39 -4.93 20.25
N ASP A 339 4.42 -4.52 20.98
CA ASP A 339 4.25 -3.67 22.16
C ASP A 339 3.79 -2.26 21.78
N GLU A 340 4.39 -1.70 20.73
CA GLU A 340 3.95 -0.40 20.20
C GLU A 340 2.53 -0.46 19.65
N GLY A 341 2.16 -1.57 19.01
CA GLY A 341 0.80 -1.80 18.52
C GLY A 341 -0.23 -1.93 19.66
N ASN A 342 0.14 -2.57 20.77
CA ASN A 342 -0.72 -2.60 21.96
C ASN A 342 -0.86 -1.20 22.58
N ASP A 343 0.24 -0.44 22.67
CA ASP A 343 0.26 0.89 23.27
C ASP A 343 -0.59 1.91 22.48
N VAL A 344 -0.47 1.93 21.15
CA VAL A 344 -1.24 2.85 20.30
C VAL A 344 -2.75 2.58 20.35
N ILE A 345 -3.15 1.30 20.46
CA ILE A 345 -4.55 0.89 20.62
C ILE A 345 -5.06 1.22 22.02
N ALA A 346 -4.29 0.90 23.06
CA ALA A 346 -4.64 1.18 24.45
C ALA A 346 -4.87 2.68 24.69
N LYS A 347 -4.11 3.55 24.02
CA LYS A 347 -4.24 5.01 24.07
C LYS A 347 -5.35 5.58 23.19
N GLY A 348 -6.04 4.75 22.40
CA GLY A 348 -7.09 5.19 21.46
C GLY A 348 -6.56 6.04 20.30
N LEU A 349 -5.27 5.96 20.00
CA LEU A 349 -4.64 6.71 18.92
C LEU A 349 -4.83 6.03 17.56
N ALA A 350 -5.03 4.72 17.55
CA ALA A 350 -5.40 3.93 16.38
C ALA A 350 -6.29 2.75 16.79
N ASP A 351 -7.02 2.19 15.83
CA ASP A 351 -7.93 1.07 16.07
C ASP A 351 -7.30 -0.27 15.68
N ALA A 352 -6.39 -0.28 14.71
CA ALA A 352 -5.68 -1.48 14.28
C ALA A 352 -4.28 -1.15 13.76
N VAL A 353 -3.45 -2.19 13.65
CA VAL A 353 -2.08 -2.10 13.12
C VAL A 353 -1.93 -3.06 11.95
N ALA A 354 -1.50 -2.55 10.81
CA ALA A 354 -1.15 -3.36 9.66
C ALA A 354 0.35 -3.69 9.68
N PHE A 355 0.69 -4.96 9.64
CA PHE A 355 2.05 -5.47 9.63
C PHE A 355 2.42 -5.95 8.22
N GLY A 356 3.54 -5.44 7.71
CA GLY A 356 4.08 -5.80 6.40
C GLY A 356 5.06 -6.97 6.50
N THR A 357 6.36 -6.65 6.44
CA THR A 357 7.47 -7.61 6.44
C THR A 357 7.39 -8.66 7.55
N THR A 358 6.95 -8.28 8.75
CA THR A 358 6.77 -9.23 9.86
C THR A 358 5.72 -10.30 9.54
N PHE A 359 4.57 -9.91 8.97
CA PHE A 359 3.50 -10.84 8.60
C PHE A 359 3.84 -11.62 7.33
N LEU A 360 4.68 -11.04 6.46
CA LEU A 360 5.23 -11.75 5.30
C LEU A 360 5.93 -13.04 5.72
N ALA A 361 6.83 -12.98 6.71
CA ALA A 361 7.59 -14.14 7.18
C ALA A 361 6.84 -15.02 8.19
N ASN A 362 5.73 -14.54 8.75
CA ASN A 362 5.02 -15.20 9.85
C ASN A 362 3.54 -15.35 9.50
N PRO A 363 3.12 -16.43 8.81
CA PRO A 363 1.74 -16.61 8.36
C PRO A 363 0.72 -16.63 9.52
N ASP A 364 1.17 -16.97 10.71
CA ASP A 364 0.44 -17.09 11.96
C ASP A 364 0.84 -16.00 12.97
N LEU A 365 1.23 -14.82 12.49
CA LEU A 365 1.70 -13.69 13.32
C LEU A 365 0.80 -13.41 14.55
N PRO A 366 -0.55 -13.44 14.46
CA PRO A 366 -1.40 -13.30 15.64
C PRO A 366 -1.06 -14.33 16.73
N ALA A 367 -0.97 -15.62 16.41
CA ALA A 367 -0.66 -16.66 17.39
C ALA A 367 0.75 -16.48 17.99
N ARG A 368 1.73 -16.01 17.20
CA ARG A 368 3.08 -15.71 17.69
C ARG A 368 3.09 -14.55 18.66
N PHE A 369 2.36 -13.47 18.36
CA PHE A 369 2.21 -12.36 19.29
C PHE A 369 1.51 -12.80 20.56
N GLU A 370 0.45 -13.61 20.49
CA GLU A 370 -0.26 -14.08 21.68
C GLU A 370 0.64 -14.87 22.62
N LYS A 371 1.42 -15.81 22.07
CA LYS A 371 2.33 -16.69 22.82
C LYS A 371 3.68 -16.04 23.17
N GLY A 372 3.98 -14.87 22.63
CA GLY A 372 5.32 -14.27 22.73
C GLY A 372 6.40 -15.14 22.08
N ALA A 373 6.05 -15.85 21.01
CA ALA A 373 6.97 -16.74 20.31
C ALA A 373 7.98 -15.98 19.44
N GLU A 374 9.10 -16.62 19.13
CA GLU A 374 10.09 -16.10 18.19
C GLU A 374 9.45 -15.90 16.81
N LEU A 375 9.87 -14.83 16.11
CA LEU A 375 9.39 -14.51 14.78
C LEU A 375 10.38 -15.02 13.74
N ASN A 376 9.87 -15.65 12.68
CA ASN A 376 10.68 -16.00 11.53
C ASN A 376 11.32 -14.74 10.93
N ALA A 377 12.58 -14.86 10.49
CA ALA A 377 13.27 -13.80 9.79
C ALA A 377 12.79 -13.70 8.33
N PRO A 378 12.45 -12.48 7.84
CA PRO A 378 12.13 -12.27 6.44
C PRO A 378 13.38 -12.39 5.54
N ASP A 379 13.18 -12.80 4.29
CA ASP A 379 14.24 -12.87 3.27
C ASP A 379 13.94 -11.88 2.13
N PRO A 380 14.52 -10.66 2.16
CA PRO A 380 14.27 -9.63 1.17
C PRO A 380 14.57 -10.05 -0.28
N ALA A 381 15.52 -10.97 -0.49
CA ALA A 381 15.88 -11.45 -1.83
C ALA A 381 14.72 -12.18 -2.53
N THR A 382 13.71 -12.61 -1.77
CA THR A 382 12.55 -13.36 -2.28
C THR A 382 11.28 -12.53 -2.37
N PHE A 383 11.27 -11.26 -1.92
CA PHE A 383 10.04 -10.47 -1.84
C PHE A 383 9.32 -10.35 -3.18
N TYR A 384 10.06 -10.14 -4.27
CA TYR A 384 9.51 -9.98 -5.62
C TYR A 384 9.92 -11.12 -6.58
N ALA A 385 10.50 -12.20 -6.06
CA ALA A 385 10.88 -13.36 -6.85
C ALA A 385 9.66 -14.21 -7.25
N GLY A 386 9.77 -15.04 -8.28
CA GLY A 386 8.75 -16.04 -8.59
C GLY A 386 8.78 -17.25 -7.65
N GLY A 387 7.72 -18.07 -7.70
CA GLY A 387 7.67 -19.38 -7.04
C GLY A 387 7.44 -19.35 -5.51
N PRO A 388 7.45 -20.54 -4.87
CA PRO A 388 7.01 -20.71 -3.48
C PRO A 388 8.02 -20.25 -2.42
N LYS A 389 9.31 -20.15 -2.77
CA LYS A 389 10.37 -19.79 -1.83
C LYS A 389 10.22 -18.36 -1.31
N GLY A 390 10.30 -18.20 0.01
CA GLY A 390 10.05 -16.93 0.70
C GLY A 390 8.62 -16.41 0.50
N TYR A 391 7.67 -17.31 0.23
CA TYR A 391 6.28 -16.98 -0.03
C TYR A 391 5.34 -17.85 0.81
N THR A 392 5.28 -19.15 0.51
CA THR A 392 4.43 -20.14 1.20
C THR A 392 5.23 -21.14 2.04
N ASP A 393 6.56 -21.07 2.01
CA ASP A 393 7.47 -21.98 2.73
C ASP A 393 7.92 -21.47 4.12
N TYR A 394 7.44 -20.31 4.56
CA TYR A 394 7.65 -19.85 5.93
C TYR A 394 6.91 -20.77 6.92
N PRO A 395 7.59 -21.34 7.93
CA PRO A 395 6.96 -22.27 8.85
C PRO A 395 5.95 -21.57 9.77
N ALA A 396 4.81 -22.21 10.02
CA ALA A 396 3.91 -21.84 11.11
C ALA A 396 4.45 -22.34 12.46
N LEU A 397 3.92 -21.81 13.57
CA LEU A 397 4.15 -22.37 14.90
C LEU A 397 3.73 -23.83 14.95
N SER A 398 4.61 -24.67 15.49
CA SER A 398 4.37 -26.08 15.81
C SER A 398 3.43 -26.25 17.01
#